data_AF-A0A6J4U5N1-F1
#
_entry.id   AF-A0A6J4U5N1-F1
#
_cell.length_a   1.000
_cell.length_b   1.000
_cell.length_c   1.000
_cell.angle_alpha   90.00
_cell.angle_beta   90.00
_cell.angle_gamma   90.00
#
_symmetry.space_group_name_H-M   'P 1'
#
loop_
_entity.id
_entity.type
_entity.pdbx_description
1 polymer ?
#
loop_
_entity_poly.entity_id
_entity_poly.type
_entity_poly.pdbx_seq_one_letter_code
_entity_poly.pdbx_strand_id
1 'polypeptide(L)'
;MIETTVESIRVSLVTQNRVVILKEVGGDRHLPIWIGAYEAEAIAMELQGVTPTRPLPYDLMRTILADVGATIDQIVIADLNDQVFYARIMLDKDGRSIEIDARPSDAIALAVRTGSRIMVDDAIMTQAGVALETEDDSTSISPAIETSELDTSSTAGRSGERTTPVGEDESLDVFRDFINSLDLDDFDKKRSG
;
A
#
# COMPACT_ATOMS: atom_id res chain seq x y z
N MET A 1 5.66 9.91 -11.06
CA MET A 1 5.07 8.59 -10.82
C MET A 1 6.19 7.62 -10.50
N ILE A 2 5.99 6.76 -9.51
CA ILE A 2 6.93 5.72 -9.09
C ILE A 2 6.38 4.37 -9.52
N GLU A 3 7.19 3.56 -10.19
CA GLU A 3 6.83 2.19 -10.52
C GLU A 3 7.03 1.29 -9.31
N THR A 4 6.08 0.38 -9.09
CA THR A 4 6.07 -0.53 -7.96
C THR A 4 5.73 -1.96 -8.39
N THR A 5 6.05 -2.91 -7.53
CA THR A 5 5.67 -4.32 -7.68
C THR A 5 4.97 -4.80 -6.41
N VAL A 6 4.08 -5.78 -6.52
CA VAL A 6 3.55 -6.45 -5.33
C VAL A 6 4.65 -7.32 -4.75
N GLU A 7 5.23 -6.89 -3.65
CA GLU A 7 6.23 -7.69 -2.94
C GLU A 7 5.55 -8.83 -2.20
N SER A 8 4.43 -8.52 -1.52
CA SER A 8 3.78 -9.51 -0.69
C SER A 8 2.38 -9.13 -0.20
N ILE A 9 1.71 -10.13 0.38
CA ILE A 9 0.46 -9.95 1.14
C ILE A 9 0.69 -10.49 2.54
N ARG A 10 0.28 -9.71 3.55
CA ARG A 10 0.38 -10.07 4.96
C ARG A 10 -1.01 -10.21 5.58
N VAL A 11 -1.06 -11.04 6.61
CA VAL A 11 -2.27 -11.38 7.34
C VAL A 11 -2.02 -11.17 8.83
N SER A 12 -2.79 -10.29 9.46
CA SER A 12 -2.82 -10.25 10.92
C SER A 12 -3.55 -11.49 11.44
N LEU A 13 -2.89 -12.30 12.26
CA LEU A 13 -3.55 -13.46 12.88
C LEU A 13 -4.53 -13.06 14.00
N VAL A 14 -4.39 -11.85 14.54
CA VAL A 14 -5.25 -11.33 15.61
C VAL A 14 -6.51 -10.69 15.04
N THR A 15 -6.35 -9.73 14.11
CA THR A 15 -7.48 -8.97 13.57
C THR A 15 -8.04 -9.55 12.28
N GLN A 16 -7.32 -10.50 11.66
CA GLN A 16 -7.61 -10.97 10.30
C GLN A 16 -7.60 -9.85 9.23
N ASN A 17 -7.01 -8.70 9.53
CA ASN A 17 -6.78 -7.68 8.51
C ASN A 17 -5.74 -8.17 7.50
N ARG A 18 -5.89 -7.73 6.24
CA ARG A 18 -5.00 -8.07 5.13
C ARG A 18 -4.39 -6.80 4.58
N VAL A 19 -3.09 -6.83 4.35
CA VAL A 19 -2.36 -5.72 3.73
C VAL A 19 -1.57 -6.23 2.53
N VAL A 20 -1.64 -5.52 1.43
CA VAL A 20 -0.73 -5.70 0.30
C VAL A 20 0.42 -4.72 0.43
N ILE A 21 1.65 -5.20 0.23
CA ILE A 21 2.85 -4.39 0.27
C ILE A 21 3.33 -4.18 -1.17
N LEU A 22 3.30 -2.93 -1.63
CA LEU A 22 3.88 -2.53 -2.90
C LEU A 22 5.31 -2.04 -2.64
N LYS A 23 6.30 -2.59 -3.34
CA LYS A 23 7.70 -2.17 -3.26
C LYS A 23 8.07 -1.31 -4.47
N GLU A 24 8.76 -0.21 -4.23
CA GLU A 24 9.37 0.63 -5.28
C GLU A 24 10.37 -0.17 -6.13
N VAL A 25 10.25 -0.03 -7.45
CA VAL A 25 11.22 -0.62 -8.37
C VAL A 25 12.50 0.23 -8.37
N GLY A 26 13.61 -0.36 -7.94
CA GLY A 26 14.91 0.32 -7.87
C GLY A 26 15.12 1.17 -6.60
N GLY A 27 14.24 1.04 -5.61
CA GLY A 27 14.37 1.67 -4.30
C GLY A 27 13.93 0.75 -3.16
N ASP A 28 14.01 1.26 -1.94
CA ASP A 28 13.74 0.52 -0.70
C ASP A 28 12.48 0.97 0.03
N ARG A 29 11.67 1.82 -0.64
CA ARG A 29 10.37 2.25 -0.12
C ARG A 29 9.29 1.22 -0.40
N HIS A 30 8.40 1.08 0.57
CA HIS A 30 7.27 0.18 0.56
C HIS A 30 5.99 0.97 0.85
N LEU A 31 4.95 0.76 0.06
CA LEU A 31 3.62 1.32 0.27
C LEU A 31 2.66 0.21 0.75
N PRO A 32 2.25 0.23 2.01
CA PRO A 32 1.21 -0.65 2.54
C PRO A 32 -0.19 -0.18 2.12
N ILE A 33 -1.05 -1.12 1.70
CA ILE A 33 -2.46 -0.82 1.43
C ILE A 33 -3.34 -1.91 2.07
N TRP A 34 -4.22 -1.51 2.98
CA TRP A 34 -5.22 -2.41 3.56
C TRP A 34 -6.24 -2.82 2.49
N ILE A 35 -6.52 -4.13 2.41
CA ILE A 35 -7.44 -4.69 1.41
C ILE A 35 -8.36 -5.74 2.04
N GLY A 36 -9.46 -6.04 1.36
CA GLY A 36 -10.40 -7.07 1.80
C GLY A 36 -9.83 -8.48 1.65
N ALA A 37 -10.43 -9.43 2.37
CA ALA A 37 -9.98 -10.83 2.39
C ALA A 37 -10.04 -11.49 1.01
N TYR A 38 -11.10 -11.22 0.24
CA TYR A 38 -11.31 -11.81 -1.08
C TYR A 38 -10.31 -11.28 -2.10
N GLU A 39 -10.03 -9.97 -2.06
CA GLU A 39 -9.05 -9.37 -2.94
C GLU A 39 -7.63 -9.83 -2.61
N ALA A 40 -7.31 -9.93 -1.30
CA ALA A 40 -6.04 -10.47 -0.84
C ALA A 40 -5.80 -11.91 -1.31
N GLU A 41 -6.82 -12.77 -1.18
CA GLU A 41 -6.74 -14.15 -1.65
C GLU A 41 -6.55 -14.22 -3.17
N ALA A 42 -7.30 -13.42 -3.93
CA ALA A 42 -7.19 -13.39 -5.38
C ALA A 42 -5.81 -12.91 -5.88
N ILE A 43 -5.18 -11.95 -5.21
CA ILE A 43 -3.81 -11.51 -5.54
C ILE A 43 -2.81 -12.59 -5.11
N ALA A 44 -2.95 -13.17 -3.91
CA ALA A 44 -2.05 -14.21 -3.40
C ALA A 44 -1.99 -15.43 -4.32
N MET A 45 -3.15 -15.91 -4.79
CA MET A 45 -3.22 -17.05 -5.71
C MET A 45 -2.45 -16.80 -6.99
N GLU A 46 -2.56 -15.59 -7.57
CA GLU A 46 -1.85 -15.23 -8.79
C GLU A 46 -0.34 -15.19 -8.57
N LEU A 47 0.11 -14.56 -7.47
CA LEU A 47 1.54 -14.49 -7.12
C LEU A 47 2.15 -15.87 -6.87
N GLN A 48 1.34 -16.82 -6.39
CA GLN A 48 1.74 -18.22 -6.17
C GLN A 48 1.63 -19.08 -7.44
N GLY A 49 1.14 -18.53 -8.56
CA GLY A 49 0.91 -19.26 -9.80
C GLY A 49 -0.19 -20.32 -9.71
N VAL A 50 -1.12 -20.18 -8.77
CA VAL A 50 -2.23 -21.13 -8.57
C VAL A 50 -3.34 -20.82 -9.56
N THR A 51 -3.57 -21.74 -10.51
CA THR A 51 -4.66 -21.62 -11.48
C THR A 51 -5.94 -22.26 -10.94
N PRO A 52 -7.06 -21.52 -10.82
CA PRO A 52 -8.32 -22.07 -10.36
C PRO A 52 -8.98 -22.95 -11.44
N THR A 53 -9.83 -23.91 -11.02
CA THR A 53 -10.55 -24.80 -11.96
C THR A 53 -11.62 -24.07 -12.79
N ARG A 54 -12.09 -22.93 -12.29
CA ARG A 54 -13.03 -22.03 -12.96
C ARG A 54 -12.49 -20.60 -12.84
N PRO A 55 -12.69 -19.74 -13.85
CA PRO A 55 -12.23 -18.35 -13.78
C PRO A 55 -12.83 -17.62 -12.58
N LEU A 56 -11.98 -16.95 -11.81
CA LEU A 56 -12.36 -16.01 -10.75
C LEU A 56 -12.77 -14.65 -11.37
N PRO A 57 -13.35 -13.71 -10.59
CA PRO A 57 -13.80 -12.43 -11.13
C PRO A 57 -12.74 -11.66 -11.92
N TYR A 58 -11.49 -11.65 -11.44
CA TYR A 58 -10.38 -10.98 -12.11
C TYR A 58 -9.92 -11.68 -13.39
N ASP A 59 -10.04 -13.01 -13.46
CA ASP A 59 -9.77 -13.79 -14.67
C ASP A 59 -10.84 -13.54 -15.73
N LEU A 60 -12.11 -13.48 -15.29
CA LEU A 60 -13.23 -13.12 -16.13
C LEU A 60 -13.07 -11.71 -16.69
N MET A 61 -12.72 -10.72 -15.86
CA MET A 61 -12.48 -9.34 -16.30
C MET A 61 -11.33 -9.24 -17.31
N ARG A 62 -10.20 -9.92 -17.05
CA ARG A 62 -9.09 -10.02 -18.02
C ARG A 62 -9.56 -10.60 -19.36
N THR A 63 -10.38 -11.66 -19.32
CA THR A 63 -10.91 -12.30 -20.54
C THR A 63 -11.84 -11.36 -21.30
N ILE A 64 -12.75 -10.68 -20.60
CA ILE A 64 -13.66 -9.70 -21.20
C ILE A 64 -12.87 -8.58 -21.89
N LEU A 65 -11.85 -8.02 -21.23
CA LEU A 65 -11.01 -6.97 -21.81
C LEU A 65 -10.30 -7.45 -23.09
N ALA A 66 -9.71 -8.64 -23.05
CA ALA A 66 -9.06 -9.25 -24.21
C ALA A 66 -10.04 -9.46 -25.37
N ASP A 67 -11.23 -10.00 -25.10
CA ASP A 67 -12.25 -10.29 -26.12
C ASP A 67 -12.82 -9.02 -26.78
N VAL A 68 -12.86 -7.89 -26.07
CA VAL A 68 -13.28 -6.60 -26.62
C VAL A 68 -12.13 -5.77 -27.22
N GLY A 69 -10.92 -6.34 -27.26
CA GLY A 69 -9.74 -5.71 -27.84
C GLY A 69 -9.17 -4.56 -27.00
N ALA A 70 -9.33 -4.62 -25.67
CA ALA A 70 -8.75 -3.65 -24.74
C ALA A 70 -7.60 -4.28 -23.95
N THR A 71 -6.54 -3.51 -23.71
CA THR A 71 -5.41 -3.90 -22.87
C THR A 71 -5.26 -2.94 -21.70
N ILE A 72 -4.81 -3.43 -20.55
CA ILE A 72 -4.41 -2.57 -19.44
C ILE A 72 -2.96 -2.17 -19.68
N ASP A 73 -2.67 -0.87 -19.75
CA ASP A 73 -1.31 -0.36 -19.93
C ASP A 73 -0.57 -0.24 -18.59
N GLN A 74 -1.31 0.27 -17.60
CA GLN A 74 -0.86 0.47 -16.24
C GLN A 74 -2.07 0.71 -15.33
N ILE A 75 -1.89 0.46 -14.05
CA ILE A 75 -2.77 1.01 -13.02
C ILE A 75 -2.03 2.10 -12.26
N VAL A 76 -2.77 3.05 -11.71
CA VAL A 76 -2.24 4.20 -10.99
C VAL A 76 -2.93 4.30 -9.65
N ILE A 77 -2.18 4.20 -8.55
CA ILE A 77 -2.63 4.65 -7.23
C ILE A 77 -2.48 6.18 -7.23
N ALA A 78 -3.60 6.88 -7.36
CA ALA A 78 -3.66 8.27 -7.83
C ALA A 78 -3.93 9.27 -6.71
N ASP A 79 -4.61 8.87 -5.64
CA ASP A 79 -4.96 9.76 -4.54
C ASP A 79 -5.02 9.04 -3.20
N LEU A 80 -4.87 9.80 -2.12
CA LEU A 80 -5.04 9.38 -0.73
C LEU A 80 -5.79 10.50 0.01
N ASN A 81 -7.06 10.26 0.31
CA ASN A 81 -7.90 11.20 1.04
C ASN A 81 -8.60 10.50 2.22
N ASP A 82 -8.59 11.11 3.40
CA ASP A 82 -9.15 10.54 4.63
C ASP A 82 -8.70 9.09 4.88
N GLN A 83 -7.40 8.79 4.63
CA GLN A 83 -6.80 7.45 4.71
C GLN A 83 -7.37 6.40 3.72
N VAL A 84 -8.13 6.84 2.72
CA VAL A 84 -8.66 6.01 1.63
C VAL A 84 -7.85 6.25 0.37
N PHE A 85 -7.25 5.17 -0.14
CA PHE A 85 -6.54 5.19 -1.41
C PHE A 85 -7.51 5.06 -2.59
N TYR A 86 -7.24 5.79 -3.66
CA TYR A 86 -7.97 5.73 -4.93
C TYR A 86 -7.05 5.26 -6.04
N ALA A 87 -7.58 4.46 -6.95
CA ALA A 87 -6.84 3.96 -8.09
C ALA A 87 -7.55 4.21 -9.41
N ARG A 88 -6.77 4.23 -10.49
CA ARG A 88 -7.23 4.34 -11.87
C ARG A 88 -6.62 3.22 -12.69
N ILE A 89 -7.41 2.59 -13.54
CA ILE A 89 -6.94 1.63 -14.52
C ILE A 89 -6.85 2.37 -15.86
N MET A 90 -5.65 2.43 -16.44
CA MET A 90 -5.42 3.01 -17.75
C MET A 90 -5.51 1.90 -18.80
N LEU A 91 -6.58 1.92 -19.59
CA LEU A 91 -6.76 1.01 -20.72
C LEU A 91 -6.29 1.66 -22.01
N ASP A 92 -5.69 0.87 -22.90
CA ASP A 92 -5.63 1.16 -24.32
C ASP A 92 -6.71 0.36 -25.06
N LYS A 93 -7.41 1.05 -25.96
CA LYS A 93 -8.29 0.42 -26.93
C LYS A 93 -8.16 1.15 -28.26
N ASP A 94 -7.65 0.46 -29.28
CA ASP A 94 -7.46 1.01 -30.62
C ASP A 94 -6.63 2.32 -30.62
N GLY A 95 -5.64 2.43 -29.73
CA GLY A 95 -4.80 3.63 -29.57
C GLY A 95 -5.48 4.77 -28.78
N ARG A 96 -6.68 4.55 -28.24
CA ARG A 96 -7.37 5.48 -27.36
C ARG A 96 -7.17 5.06 -25.90
N SER A 97 -6.61 5.97 -25.12
CA SER A 97 -6.54 5.81 -23.67
C SER A 97 -7.91 6.03 -23.02
N ILE A 98 -8.33 5.09 -22.17
CA ILE A 98 -9.56 5.14 -21.37
C ILE A 98 -9.16 4.97 -19.91
N GLU A 99 -9.60 5.90 -19.07
CA GLU A 99 -9.39 5.88 -17.63
C GLU A 99 -10.63 5.32 -16.92
N ILE A 100 -10.43 4.36 -16.03
CA ILE A 100 -11.49 3.76 -15.22
C ILE A 100 -11.16 3.92 -13.75
N ASP A 101 -12.10 4.49 -12.98
CA ASP A 101 -12.02 4.56 -11.52
C ASP A 101 -12.10 3.16 -10.89
N ALA A 102 -11.23 2.89 -9.93
CA ALA A 102 -11.13 1.59 -9.28
C ALA A 102 -10.64 1.71 -7.83
N ARG A 103 -11.01 0.71 -7.02
CA ARG A 103 -10.33 0.49 -5.74
C ARG A 103 -8.91 -0.02 -6.00
N PRO A 104 -7.91 0.37 -5.19
CA PRO A 104 -6.55 -0.15 -5.30
C PRO A 104 -6.48 -1.68 -5.34
N SER A 105 -7.26 -2.36 -4.49
CA SER A 105 -7.28 -3.82 -4.42
C SER A 105 -7.66 -4.47 -5.75
N ASP A 106 -8.67 -3.94 -6.44
CA ASP A 106 -9.13 -4.47 -7.73
C ASP A 106 -8.15 -4.17 -8.86
N ALA A 107 -7.62 -2.95 -8.87
CA ALA A 107 -6.62 -2.51 -9.85
C ALA A 107 -5.34 -3.35 -9.75
N ILE A 108 -4.84 -3.59 -8.53
CA ILE A 108 -3.67 -4.44 -8.27
C ILE A 108 -3.97 -5.89 -8.70
N ALA A 109 -5.13 -6.44 -8.35
CA ALA A 109 -5.51 -7.80 -8.72
C ALA A 109 -5.59 -8.03 -10.23
N LEU A 110 -5.98 -7.02 -11.00
CA LEU A 110 -5.94 -7.04 -12.47
C LEU A 110 -4.52 -6.85 -13.00
N ALA A 111 -3.73 -5.95 -12.42
CA ALA A 111 -2.35 -5.70 -12.84
C ALA A 111 -1.48 -6.96 -12.73
N VAL A 112 -1.55 -7.68 -11.61
CA VAL A 112 -0.79 -8.93 -11.42
C VAL A 112 -1.15 -10.00 -12.45
N ARG A 113 -2.42 -10.10 -12.87
CA ARG A 113 -2.90 -11.08 -13.86
C ARG A 113 -2.59 -10.70 -15.31
N THR A 114 -2.49 -9.42 -15.58
CA THR A 114 -2.23 -8.89 -16.92
C THR A 114 -0.75 -8.60 -17.16
N GLY A 115 0.06 -8.60 -16.11
CA GLY A 115 1.45 -8.15 -16.17
C GLY A 115 1.58 -6.64 -16.39
N SER A 116 0.52 -5.88 -16.08
CA SER A 116 0.51 -4.42 -16.26
C SER A 116 1.31 -3.73 -15.16
N ARG A 117 1.88 -2.57 -15.50
CA ARG A 117 2.66 -1.78 -14.54
C ARG A 117 1.77 -1.24 -13.42
N ILE A 118 2.32 -1.20 -12.21
CA ILE A 118 1.66 -0.63 -11.02
C ILE A 118 2.38 0.67 -10.68
N MET A 119 1.74 1.80 -10.94
CA MET A 119 2.29 3.12 -10.69
C MET A 119 1.67 3.72 -9.43
N VAL A 120 2.47 4.45 -8.67
CA VAL A 120 2.04 5.20 -7.48
C VAL A 120 2.45 6.66 -7.66
N ASP A 121 1.58 7.59 -7.26
CA ASP A 121 1.92 9.01 -7.25
C ASP A 121 3.07 9.30 -6.25
N ASP A 122 3.99 10.19 -6.61
CA ASP A 122 5.14 10.53 -5.77
C ASP A 122 4.72 11.12 -4.42
N ALA A 123 3.65 11.92 -4.39
CA ALA A 123 3.13 12.50 -3.16
C ALA A 123 2.61 11.42 -2.22
N ILE A 124 1.93 10.40 -2.76
CA ILE A 124 1.45 9.25 -1.97
C ILE A 124 2.61 8.44 -1.41
N MET A 125 3.63 8.15 -2.22
CA MET A 125 4.81 7.42 -1.74
C MET A 125 5.58 8.25 -0.69
N THR A 126 5.57 9.58 -0.80
CA THR A 126 6.21 10.46 0.21
C THR A 126 5.39 10.51 1.49
N GLN A 127 4.06 10.51 1.40
CA GLN A 127 3.16 10.63 2.54
C GLN A 127 2.99 9.32 3.31
N ALA A 128 2.85 8.19 2.61
CA ALA A 128 2.48 6.90 3.19
C ALA A 128 3.49 5.77 2.90
N GLY A 129 4.54 6.04 2.11
CA GLY A 129 5.61 5.09 1.87
C GLY A 129 6.58 5.03 3.05
N VAL A 130 7.10 3.83 3.32
CA VAL A 130 8.03 3.56 4.40
C VAL A 130 9.30 2.93 3.83
N ALA A 131 10.46 3.48 4.17
CA ALA A 131 11.74 2.83 3.91
C ALA A 131 12.02 1.82 5.03
N LEU A 132 12.29 0.57 4.68
CA LEU A 132 12.82 -0.39 5.64
C LEU A 132 14.33 -0.14 5.71
N GLU A 133 14.81 0.33 6.87
CA GLU A 133 16.25 0.35 7.13
C GLU A 133 16.72 -1.11 7.18
N THR A 134 17.57 -1.50 6.24
CA THR A 134 18.33 -2.75 6.38
C THR A 134 19.32 -2.50 7.52
N GLU A 135 19.25 -3.29 8.59
CA GLU A 135 20.23 -3.27 9.68
C GLU A 135 21.58 -3.76 9.14
N ASP A 136 22.28 -2.90 8.40
CA ASP A 136 23.65 -3.10 7.95
C ASP A 136 24.47 -1.80 7.98
N ASP A 137 24.07 -0.85 8.83
CA ASP A 137 24.96 0.23 9.26
C ASP A 137 24.75 0.54 10.75
N SER A 138 25.55 -0.12 11.58
CA SER A 138 25.84 0.39 12.91
C SER A 138 26.45 1.79 12.75
N THR A 139 25.71 2.85 13.12
CA THR A 139 26.12 3.98 13.97
C THR A 139 25.16 5.17 13.81
N SER A 140 24.84 5.80 14.94
CA SER A 140 24.25 7.14 15.13
C SER A 140 22.74 7.32 14.93
N ILE A 141 22.02 7.09 16.03
CA ILE A 141 20.77 7.76 16.39
C ILE A 141 20.97 9.28 16.28
N SER A 142 20.10 9.97 15.54
CA SER A 142 19.87 11.41 15.69
C SER A 142 18.37 11.66 15.86
N PRO A 143 17.88 12.00 17.07
CA PRO A 143 16.54 12.53 17.24
C PRO A 143 16.62 14.03 16.99
N ALA A 144 16.11 14.49 15.84
CA ALA A 144 15.88 15.91 15.60
C ALA A 144 14.41 16.24 15.89
N ILE A 145 14.07 16.33 17.18
CA ILE A 145 12.98 17.21 17.62
C ILE A 145 13.58 18.07 18.74
N GLU A 146 13.87 19.31 18.37
CA GLU A 146 14.31 20.36 19.28
C GLU A 146 13.25 20.58 20.36
N THR A 147 13.61 20.29 21.61
CA THR A 147 12.88 20.73 22.78
C THR A 147 13.16 22.21 23.02
N SER A 148 12.17 23.07 22.78
CA SER A 148 12.16 24.45 23.26
C SER A 148 11.26 24.53 24.49
N GLU A 149 11.86 24.54 25.68
CA GLU A 149 11.19 24.94 26.93
C GLU A 149 11.39 26.44 27.25
N LEU A 150 10.44 26.96 28.05
CA LEU A 150 10.27 28.30 28.68
C LEU A 150 9.59 29.37 27.80
N ASP A 151 8.62 30.17 28.27
CA ASP A 151 8.39 30.66 29.63
C ASP A 151 6.94 31.17 29.91
N THR A 152 6.54 30.98 31.17
CA THR A 152 5.55 31.60 32.08
C THR A 152 4.34 32.49 31.69
N SER A 153 3.24 32.15 32.41
CA SER A 153 2.26 33.01 33.12
C SER A 153 0.93 33.44 32.46
N SER A 154 -0.18 32.95 33.01
CA SER A 154 -1.21 33.72 33.75
C SER A 154 -2.68 33.27 33.52
N THR A 155 -3.31 32.89 34.64
CA THR A 155 -4.73 33.08 35.06
C THR A 155 -5.95 32.79 34.16
N ALA A 156 -6.74 31.80 34.63
CA ALA A 156 -8.20 31.81 34.90
C ALA A 156 -9.23 32.00 33.76
N GLY A 157 -10.10 30.98 33.58
CA GLY A 157 -11.43 31.14 32.98
C GLY A 157 -12.07 29.82 32.52
N ARG A 158 -13.23 29.46 33.09
CA ARG A 158 -14.00 28.23 32.80
C ARG A 158 -14.70 28.26 31.43
N SER A 159 -14.95 27.03 30.94
CA SER A 159 -16.02 26.54 30.04
C SER A 159 -15.98 26.88 28.54
N GLY A 160 -15.85 25.82 27.74
CA GLY A 160 -16.20 25.76 26.31
C GLY A 160 -15.69 24.47 25.67
N GLU A 161 -16.60 23.64 25.14
CA GLU A 161 -16.33 22.41 24.38
C GLU A 161 -15.28 22.61 23.26
N ARG A 162 -14.39 21.63 23.11
CA ARG A 162 -13.75 21.34 21.82
C ARG A 162 -13.34 19.87 21.77
N THR A 163 -14.08 19.09 20.99
CA THR A 163 -13.67 17.78 20.51
C THR A 163 -12.33 17.90 19.81
N THR A 164 -11.32 17.19 20.31
CA THR A 164 -10.03 17.03 19.63
C THR A 164 -10.22 16.14 18.41
N PRO A 165 -9.65 16.49 17.24
CA PRO A 165 -9.57 15.55 16.13
C PRO A 165 -8.59 14.44 16.54
N VAL A 166 -9.00 13.18 16.35
CA VAL A 166 -8.13 12.00 16.51
C VAL A 166 -7.05 12.11 15.44
N GLY A 167 -5.80 12.23 15.89
CA GLY A 167 -4.66 12.70 15.11
C GLY A 167 -4.10 11.65 14.16
N GLU A 168 -3.60 12.14 13.03
CA GLU A 168 -2.95 11.41 11.94
C GLU A 168 -1.72 10.60 12.38
N ASP A 169 -1.15 10.90 13.55
CA ASP A 169 0.02 10.23 14.11
C ASP A 169 -0.28 8.82 14.67
N GLU A 170 -1.48 8.58 15.23
CA GLU A 170 -1.82 7.27 15.81
C GLU A 170 -1.88 6.15 14.75
N SER A 171 -2.26 6.46 13.51
CA SER A 171 -2.38 5.43 12.47
C SER A 171 -1.03 5.00 11.90
N LEU A 172 -0.05 5.90 11.88
CA LEU A 172 1.31 5.60 11.44
C LEU A 172 2.11 4.86 12.52
N ASP A 173 1.87 5.17 13.79
CA ASP A 173 2.52 4.46 14.90
C ASP A 173 1.97 3.04 15.08
N VAL A 174 0.64 2.85 14.99
CA VAL A 174 0.03 1.51 14.95
C VAL A 174 0.50 0.73 13.72
N PHE A 175 0.78 1.43 12.62
CA PHE A 175 1.30 0.81 11.40
C PHE A 175 2.78 0.42 11.51
N ARG A 176 3.64 1.25 12.10
CA ARG A 176 5.02 0.90 12.43
C ARG A 176 5.06 -0.22 13.45
N ASP A 177 4.22 -0.19 14.47
CA ASP A 177 4.07 -1.27 15.44
C ASP A 177 3.57 -2.56 14.77
N PHE A 178 2.69 -2.47 13.77
CA PHE A 178 2.29 -3.64 12.98
C PHE A 178 3.48 -4.21 12.18
N ILE A 179 4.23 -3.37 11.46
CA ILE A 179 5.42 -3.81 10.72
C ILE A 179 6.52 -4.34 11.65
N ASN A 180 6.74 -3.73 12.81
CA ASN A 180 7.75 -4.11 13.80
C ASN A 180 7.32 -5.33 14.64
N SER A 181 6.02 -5.54 14.86
CA SER A 181 5.48 -6.74 15.52
C SER A 181 5.44 -7.97 14.61
N LEU A 182 5.54 -7.75 13.30
CA LEU A 182 5.81 -8.80 12.33
C LEU A 182 7.32 -9.05 12.34
N ASP A 183 7.78 -10.01 13.14
CA ASP A 183 9.18 -10.45 13.21
C ASP A 183 9.83 -10.46 11.80
N LEU A 184 10.62 -9.42 11.51
CA LEU A 184 11.40 -9.33 10.27
C LEU A 184 12.61 -10.29 10.30
N ASP A 185 12.92 -10.86 11.47
CA ASP A 185 13.95 -11.89 11.66
C ASP A 185 13.67 -13.22 10.92
N ASP A 186 12.44 -13.43 10.42
CA ASP A 186 12.11 -14.61 9.61
C ASP A 186 12.58 -14.47 8.14
N PHE A 187 13.07 -13.29 7.74
CA PHE A 187 13.46 -12.98 6.36
C PHE A 187 14.84 -13.49 5.96
N ASP A 188 15.76 -13.73 6.89
CA ASP A 188 17.13 -14.14 6.53
C ASP A 188 17.38 -15.65 6.56
N LYS A 189 16.50 -16.42 7.22
CA LYS A 189 16.70 -17.87 7.40
C LYS A 189 16.26 -18.75 6.23
N LYS A 190 15.54 -18.22 5.23
CA LYS A 190 15.05 -18.99 4.08
C LYS A 190 15.86 -18.87 2.80
N ARG A 191 16.96 -18.11 2.81
CA ARG A 191 17.92 -18.05 1.69
C ARG A 191 19.21 -18.85 1.91
N SER A 192 19.39 -19.47 3.08
CA SER A 192 20.60 -20.23 3.43
C SER A 192 20.35 -21.73 3.68
N GLY A 193 19.31 -22.32 3.08
CA GLY A 193 18.98 -23.75 3.21
C GLY A 193 18.93 -24.46 1.86
#